data_AF-A0A0H3ZX52-F1
#
_entry.id   AF-A0A0H3ZX52-F1
#
_cell.length_a   1.000
_cell.length_b   1.000
_cell.length_c   1.000
_cell.angle_alpha   90.00
_cell.angle_beta   90.00
_cell.angle_gamma   90.00
#
_symmetry.space_group_name_H-M   'P 1'
#
loop_
_entity.id
_entity.type
_entity.pdbx_description
1 polymer ?
#
loop_
_entity_poly.entity_id
_entity_poly.type
_entity_poly.pdbx_seq_one_letter_code
_entity_poly.pdbx_strand_id
1 'polypeptide(L)'
;MKSKLMIAALSAAFLLPAQPTYAASDDECAIWLCLPTGFPSGCGDAKSAFKKRIKKLKPPLPSFSSCLFSGDLPASTPSNDTDMSAKDGRAAYIPPRSVCVEWIRTNHWERCRKTEMIPSQIIKDTSCHINGKEGTSSPKYCTHTIRYVETFQNGQQYGETYYFDHAGNTYFEGALK
;
A
#
# COMPACT_ATOMS: atom_id res chain seq x y z
N MET A 1 -0.85 46.13 -62.70
CA MET A 1 -0.34 44.79 -63.04
C MET A 1 -0.03 44.06 -61.75
N LYS A 2 -0.50 42.81 -61.61
CA LYS A 2 -0.45 41.99 -60.40
C LYS A 2 0.95 41.36 -60.27
N SER A 3 1.59 41.44 -59.12
CA SER A 3 2.70 40.54 -58.79
C SER A 3 2.43 39.86 -57.44
N LYS A 4 2.33 38.54 -57.51
CA LYS A 4 2.13 37.62 -56.40
C LYS A 4 3.51 37.23 -55.86
N LEU A 5 3.75 37.39 -54.56
CA LEU A 5 4.85 36.73 -53.88
C LEU A 5 4.25 35.77 -52.85
N MET A 6 4.39 34.48 -53.14
CA MET A 6 3.90 33.36 -52.34
C MET A 6 4.74 33.24 -51.06
N ILE A 7 4.06 33.24 -49.92
CA ILE A 7 4.62 32.97 -48.60
C ILE A 7 4.92 31.48 -48.50
N ALA A 8 6.17 31.14 -48.20
CA ALA A 8 6.62 29.78 -47.91
C ALA A 8 6.06 29.32 -46.55
N ALA A 9 5.20 28.29 -46.56
CA ALA A 9 4.71 27.65 -45.34
C ALA A 9 5.64 26.48 -44.96
N LEU A 10 6.60 26.75 -44.07
CA LEU A 10 7.35 25.72 -43.34
C LEU A 10 6.39 25.03 -42.35
N SER A 11 5.86 23.89 -42.77
CA SER A 11 5.06 23.00 -41.91
C SER A 11 5.99 22.17 -41.04
N ALA A 12 6.50 22.76 -39.95
CA ALA A 12 7.20 22.02 -38.91
C ALA A 12 6.17 21.27 -38.06
N ALA A 13 5.92 20.00 -38.40
CA ALA A 13 5.17 19.08 -37.56
C ALA A 13 5.95 18.84 -36.26
N PHE A 14 5.55 19.54 -35.20
CA PHE A 14 6.02 19.33 -33.85
C PHE A 14 5.59 17.93 -33.39
N LEU A 15 6.53 16.97 -33.43
CA LEU A 15 6.44 15.74 -32.64
C LEU A 15 6.78 16.10 -31.19
N LEU A 16 5.79 16.62 -30.44
CA LEU A 16 5.91 16.71 -28.99
C LEU A 16 5.72 15.31 -28.41
N PRO A 17 6.71 14.74 -27.68
CA PRO A 17 6.43 13.60 -26.82
C PRO A 17 5.43 14.07 -25.76
N ALA A 18 4.23 13.49 -25.78
CA ALA A 18 3.25 13.67 -24.71
C ALA A 18 3.86 13.09 -23.43
N GLN A 19 4.45 13.94 -22.61
CA GLN A 19 4.82 13.55 -21.26
C GLN A 19 3.52 13.30 -20.49
N PRO A 20 3.32 12.12 -19.90
CA PRO A 20 2.12 11.88 -19.13
C PRO A 20 2.13 12.78 -17.89
N THR A 21 1.24 13.77 -17.87
CA THR A 21 0.98 14.62 -16.71
C THR A 21 0.17 13.83 -15.68
N TYR A 22 0.85 13.00 -14.89
CA TYR A 22 0.25 12.41 -13.70
C TYR A 22 0.36 13.39 -12.53
N ALA A 23 -0.43 14.46 -12.57
CA ALA A 23 -0.75 15.15 -11.33
C ALA A 23 -1.60 14.17 -10.50
N ALA A 24 -1.11 13.77 -9.32
CA ALA A 24 -1.93 13.04 -8.38
C ALA A 24 -3.11 13.93 -7.97
N SER A 25 -4.31 13.35 -7.81
CA SER A 25 -5.44 14.14 -7.30
C SER A 25 -5.23 14.47 -5.83
N ASP A 26 -5.93 15.48 -5.32
CA ASP A 26 -5.89 15.84 -3.90
C ASP A 26 -6.19 14.62 -3.00
N ASP A 27 -7.17 13.79 -3.39
CA ASP A 27 -7.47 12.54 -2.69
C ASP A 27 -6.31 11.53 -2.69
N GLU A 28 -5.54 11.45 -3.79
CA GLU A 28 -4.37 10.57 -3.86
C GLU A 28 -3.23 11.13 -3.00
N CYS A 29 -3.08 12.46 -2.96
CA CYS A 29 -2.08 13.11 -2.13
C CYS A 29 -2.41 13.04 -0.64
N ALA A 30 -3.69 13.09 -0.27
CA ALA A 30 -4.14 12.89 1.09
C ALA A 30 -3.81 11.49 1.64
N ILE A 31 -3.49 10.49 0.79
CA ILE A 31 -3.02 9.17 1.23
C ILE A 31 -1.77 9.31 2.11
N TRP A 32 -0.85 10.24 1.80
CA TRP A 32 0.37 10.46 2.58
C TRP A 32 0.10 10.86 4.04
N LEU A 33 -1.02 11.53 4.31
CA LEU A 33 -1.42 11.97 5.64
C LEU A 33 -2.31 10.93 6.35
N CYS A 34 -3.17 10.27 5.59
CA CYS A 34 -4.20 9.37 6.13
C CYS A 34 -3.71 7.94 6.35
N LEU A 35 -2.80 7.43 5.51
CA LEU A 35 -2.31 6.06 5.59
C LEU A 35 -1.53 5.75 6.88
N PRO A 36 -0.61 6.62 7.35
CA PRO A 36 0.18 6.38 8.57
C PRO A 36 -0.66 6.16 9.85
N THR A 37 -1.91 6.62 9.82
CA THR A 37 -2.88 6.53 10.92
C THR A 37 -4.00 5.52 10.66
N GLY A 38 -3.89 4.73 9.59
CA GLY A 38 -4.86 3.67 9.27
C GLY A 38 -6.17 4.16 8.64
N PHE A 39 -6.18 5.35 8.04
CA PHE A 39 -7.38 6.01 7.49
C PHE A 39 -8.48 6.24 8.53
N PRO A 40 -8.26 7.12 9.51
CA PRO A 40 -9.26 7.47 10.53
C PRO A 40 -10.48 8.18 9.92
N SER A 41 -11.47 8.52 10.76
CA SER A 41 -12.61 9.34 10.34
C SER A 41 -12.14 10.61 9.62
N GLY A 42 -12.77 10.94 8.48
CA GLY A 42 -12.38 12.05 7.61
C GLY A 42 -11.43 11.67 6.45
N CYS A 43 -10.83 10.47 6.47
CA CYS A 43 -9.95 9.98 5.41
C CYS A 43 -10.65 9.08 4.37
N GLY A 44 -11.97 9.20 4.23
CA GLY A 44 -12.78 8.32 3.37
C GLY A 44 -12.41 8.38 1.89
N ASP A 45 -12.17 9.58 1.37
CA ASP A 45 -11.81 9.80 -0.03
C ASP A 45 -10.39 9.31 -0.32
N ALA A 46 -9.44 9.61 0.57
CA ALA A 46 -8.08 9.07 0.51
C ALA A 46 -8.07 7.53 0.55
N LYS A 47 -8.88 6.90 1.40
CA LYS A 47 -9.02 5.44 1.44
C LYS A 47 -9.58 4.89 0.14
N SER A 48 -10.55 5.58 -0.45
CA SER A 48 -11.13 5.20 -1.75
C SER A 48 -10.12 5.33 -2.88
N ALA A 49 -9.35 6.41 -2.91
CA ALA A 49 -8.25 6.63 -3.83
C ALA A 49 -7.17 5.55 -3.69
N PHE A 50 -6.76 5.22 -2.46
CA PHE A 50 -5.84 4.13 -2.16
C PHE A 50 -6.34 2.80 -2.73
N LYS A 51 -7.57 2.39 -2.38
CA LYS A 51 -8.16 1.13 -2.90
C LYS A 51 -8.21 1.12 -4.43
N LYS A 52 -8.52 2.26 -5.05
CA LYS A 52 -8.54 2.42 -6.52
C LYS A 52 -7.14 2.24 -7.12
N ARG A 53 -6.09 2.77 -6.49
CA ARG A 53 -4.69 2.57 -6.91
C ARG A 53 -4.30 1.10 -6.84
N ILE A 54 -4.59 0.43 -5.72
CA ILE A 54 -4.27 -1.01 -5.54
C ILE A 54 -4.99 -1.87 -6.58
N LYS A 55 -6.29 -1.64 -6.80
CA LYS A 55 -7.08 -2.35 -7.83
C LYS A 55 -6.57 -2.10 -9.25
N LYS A 56 -5.93 -0.97 -9.50
CA LYS A 56 -5.29 -0.62 -10.78
C LYS A 56 -3.82 -1.03 -10.85
N LEU A 57 -3.34 -1.83 -9.89
CA LEU A 57 -1.94 -2.29 -9.81
C LEU A 57 -0.92 -1.13 -9.79
N LYS A 58 -1.33 0.03 -9.28
CA LYS A 58 -0.44 1.17 -9.06
C LYS A 58 0.29 1.03 -7.71
N PRO A 59 1.41 1.73 -7.52
CA PRO A 59 2.04 1.86 -6.21
C PRO A 59 1.04 2.40 -5.16
N PRO A 60 1.12 1.97 -3.89
CA PRO A 60 0.11 2.30 -2.87
C PRO A 60 -0.02 3.80 -2.62
N LEU A 61 1.09 4.54 -2.69
CA LEU A 61 1.12 5.99 -2.65
C LEU A 61 1.49 6.56 -4.04
N PRO A 62 1.03 7.76 -4.40
CA PRO A 62 1.62 8.51 -5.50
C PRO A 62 3.05 8.92 -5.17
N SER A 63 3.83 9.31 -6.19
CA SER A 63 5.13 9.94 -5.92
C SER A 63 4.91 11.20 -5.09
N PHE A 64 5.69 11.40 -4.03
CA PHE A 64 5.51 12.55 -3.16
C PHE A 64 5.65 13.88 -3.92
N SER A 65 6.58 13.94 -4.88
CA SER A 65 6.77 15.11 -5.75
C SER A 65 5.53 15.52 -6.55
N SER A 66 4.63 14.57 -6.87
CA SER A 66 3.37 14.88 -7.56
C SER A 66 2.32 15.52 -6.65
N CYS A 67 2.58 15.52 -5.34
CA CYS A 67 1.75 16.11 -4.28
C CYS A 67 2.36 17.36 -3.68
N LEU A 68 3.58 17.73 -4.08
CA LEU A 68 4.17 19.01 -3.75
C LEU A 68 3.48 20.08 -4.59
N PHE A 69 2.76 20.98 -3.92
CA PHE A 69 2.09 22.09 -4.58
C PHE A 69 3.15 22.97 -5.26
N SER A 70 3.15 23.02 -6.59
CA SER A 70 3.90 24.01 -7.36
C SER A 70 3.09 25.31 -7.43
N GLY A 71 2.88 25.95 -6.28
CA GLY A 71 2.31 27.29 -6.19
C GLY A 71 3.39 28.25 -5.70
N ASP A 72 3.50 29.42 -6.32
CA ASP A 72 4.43 30.47 -5.91
C ASP A 72 4.18 30.84 -4.43
N LEU A 73 4.98 30.27 -3.54
CA LEU A 73 5.02 30.68 -2.15
C LEU A 73 5.74 32.03 -2.08
N PRO A 74 5.23 33.02 -1.32
CA PRO A 74 5.99 34.22 -1.05
C PRO A 74 7.35 33.82 -0.42
N ALA A 75 8.41 34.49 -0.87
CA ALA A 75 9.84 34.18 -0.67
C ALA A 75 10.36 34.20 0.79
N SER A 76 9.49 33.98 1.78
CA SER A 76 9.80 33.99 3.21
C SER A 76 9.22 32.80 3.98
N THR A 77 8.63 31.81 3.28
CA THR A 77 8.26 30.56 3.94
C THR A 77 9.48 29.64 3.96
N PRO A 78 9.99 29.19 5.11
CA PRO A 78 11.05 28.19 5.13
C PRO A 78 10.52 26.97 4.40
N SER A 79 11.13 26.64 3.26
CA SER A 79 11.03 25.33 2.65
C SER A 79 11.70 24.35 3.60
N ASN A 80 10.97 23.95 4.65
CA ASN A 80 11.32 22.78 5.43
C ASN A 80 11.15 21.61 4.48
N ASP A 81 12.24 21.30 3.77
CA ASP A 81 12.40 20.24 2.78
C ASP A 81 12.13 18.90 3.49
N THR A 82 10.84 18.62 3.66
CA THR A 82 10.38 17.47 4.44
C THR A 82 10.45 16.28 3.51
N ASP A 83 11.49 15.48 3.66
CA ASP A 83 11.68 14.29 2.83
C ASP A 83 10.63 13.24 3.22
N MET A 84 9.63 13.07 2.36
CA MET A 84 8.61 12.06 2.53
C MET A 84 8.85 10.93 1.54
N SER A 85 9.01 9.72 2.06
CA SER A 85 9.23 8.52 1.26
C SER A 85 8.41 7.34 1.78
N ALA A 86 8.24 6.32 0.95
CA ALA A 86 7.49 5.14 1.30
C ALA A 86 8.19 3.88 0.81
N LYS A 87 8.13 2.83 1.63
CA LYS A 87 8.59 1.48 1.29
C LYS A 87 7.39 0.56 1.31
N ASP A 88 7.12 -0.13 0.21
CA ASP A 88 6.11 -1.17 0.15
C ASP A 88 6.72 -2.55 -0.12
N GLY A 89 6.03 -3.59 0.36
CA GLY A 89 6.51 -4.96 0.29
C GLY A 89 5.39 -5.99 0.45
N ARG A 90 5.80 -7.24 0.61
CA ARG A 90 4.89 -8.38 0.83
C ARG A 90 5.03 -8.90 2.25
N ALA A 91 3.95 -9.45 2.78
CA ALA A 91 3.94 -10.12 4.08
C ALA A 91 3.07 -11.37 4.04
N ALA A 92 3.40 -12.37 4.85
CA ALA A 92 2.60 -13.56 5.01
C ALA A 92 1.57 -13.31 6.11
N TYR A 93 0.29 -13.51 5.79
CA TYR A 93 -0.78 -13.39 6.77
C TYR A 93 -1.13 -14.75 7.36
N ILE A 94 -1.14 -14.77 8.69
CA ILE A 94 -1.53 -15.90 9.50
C ILE A 94 -2.80 -15.48 10.26
N PRO A 95 -3.98 -16.05 9.95
CA PRO A 95 -5.22 -15.66 10.60
C PRO A 95 -5.26 -16.09 12.07
N PRO A 96 -6.17 -15.48 12.87
CA PRO A 96 -6.45 -15.95 14.20
C PRO A 96 -6.89 -17.41 14.14
N ARG A 97 -6.36 -18.25 15.03
CA ARG A 97 -6.66 -19.68 15.03
C ARG A 97 -6.74 -20.27 16.42
N SER A 98 -7.62 -21.24 16.56
CA SER A 98 -7.72 -22.06 17.75
C SER A 98 -6.64 -23.14 17.71
N VAL A 99 -5.79 -23.21 18.74
CA VAL A 99 -4.78 -24.27 18.88
C VAL A 99 -5.01 -25.06 20.14
N CYS A 100 -4.81 -26.37 20.05
CA CYS A 100 -4.84 -27.19 21.24
C CYS A 100 -3.58 -26.97 22.07
N VAL A 101 -3.74 -26.42 23.28
CA VAL A 101 -2.64 -26.20 24.22
C VAL A 101 -2.53 -27.32 25.24
N GLU A 102 -3.57 -28.16 25.36
CA GLU A 102 -3.57 -29.26 26.30
C GLU A 102 -4.25 -30.51 25.76
N TRP A 103 -3.50 -31.60 25.75
CA TRP A 103 -3.92 -32.90 25.21
C TRP A 103 -4.14 -33.90 26.34
N ILE A 104 -5.24 -34.64 26.29
CA ILE A 104 -5.38 -35.89 27.05
C ILE A 104 -5.00 -37.02 26.12
N ARG A 105 -4.02 -37.83 26.55
CA ARG A 105 -3.55 -39.00 25.80
C ARG A 105 -3.84 -40.26 26.60
N THR A 106 -4.43 -41.23 25.92
CA THR A 106 -4.54 -42.62 26.37
C THR A 106 -3.86 -43.51 25.34
N ASN A 107 -3.72 -44.81 25.63
CA ASN A 107 -3.08 -45.75 24.71
C ASN A 107 -3.81 -45.91 23.36
N HIS A 108 -5.09 -45.52 23.27
CA HIS A 108 -5.93 -45.74 22.08
C HIS A 108 -6.43 -44.47 21.41
N TRP A 109 -6.38 -43.33 22.10
CA TRP A 109 -6.84 -42.07 21.52
C TRP A 109 -6.21 -40.86 22.23
N GLU A 110 -6.07 -39.78 21.47
CA GLU A 110 -5.79 -38.45 22.00
C GLU A 110 -6.98 -37.52 21.72
N ARG A 111 -7.28 -36.64 22.67
CA ARG A 111 -8.25 -35.55 22.44
C ARG A 111 -7.71 -34.25 22.97
N CYS A 112 -8.06 -33.17 22.29
CA CYS A 112 -7.81 -31.85 22.84
C CYS A 112 -8.69 -31.60 24.07
N ARG A 113 -8.08 -31.24 25.19
CA ARG A 113 -8.78 -30.87 26.42
C ARG A 113 -9.02 -29.37 26.51
N LYS A 114 -8.00 -28.58 26.14
CA LYS A 114 -8.04 -27.13 26.22
C LYS A 114 -7.50 -26.53 24.93
N THR A 115 -8.27 -25.58 24.41
CA THR A 115 -7.91 -24.83 23.21
C THR A 115 -7.72 -23.37 23.58
N GLU A 116 -6.73 -22.72 22.98
CA GLU A 116 -6.50 -21.28 23.11
C GLU A 116 -6.50 -20.62 21.74
N MET A 117 -6.91 -19.35 21.72
CA MET A 117 -6.89 -18.54 20.51
C MET A 117 -5.53 -17.87 20.36
N ILE A 118 -4.82 -18.22 19.30
CA ILE A 118 -3.67 -17.44 18.86
C ILE A 118 -4.21 -16.30 17.98
N PRO A 119 -3.87 -15.03 18.28
CA PRO A 119 -4.27 -13.91 17.42
C PRO A 119 -3.60 -13.96 16.05
N SER A 120 -4.08 -13.14 15.12
CA SER A 120 -3.45 -12.98 13.81
C SER A 120 -1.99 -12.55 13.95
N GLN A 121 -1.16 -13.02 13.03
CA GLN A 121 0.25 -12.68 12.94
C GLN A 121 0.57 -12.23 11.53
N ILE A 122 1.49 -11.28 11.39
CA ILE A 122 1.93 -10.78 10.09
C ILE A 122 3.44 -10.86 10.02
N ILE A 123 3.95 -11.65 9.08
CA ILE A 123 5.40 -11.82 8.90
C ILE A 123 5.83 -10.97 7.71
N LYS A 124 6.43 -9.82 8.00
CA LYS A 124 6.98 -8.90 6.98
C LYS A 124 8.03 -9.56 6.09
N ASP A 125 8.15 -9.05 4.88
CA ASP A 125 9.14 -9.45 3.87
C ASP A 125 9.12 -10.95 3.54
N THR A 126 7.97 -11.60 3.76
CA THR A 126 7.77 -13.03 3.57
C THR A 126 6.51 -13.25 2.74
N SER A 127 6.54 -14.24 1.82
CA SER A 127 5.34 -14.67 1.09
C SER A 127 4.80 -15.95 1.70
N CYS A 128 3.47 -16.11 1.69
CA CYS A 128 2.82 -17.36 2.04
C CYS A 128 2.81 -18.31 0.84
N HIS A 129 3.35 -19.50 1.03
CA HIS A 129 3.33 -20.60 0.07
C HIS A 129 2.46 -21.73 0.59
N ILE A 130 1.45 -22.14 -0.17
CA ILE A 130 0.49 -23.18 0.21
C ILE A 130 0.68 -24.40 -0.68
N ASN A 131 0.95 -25.55 -0.07
CA ASN A 131 0.96 -26.83 -0.76
C ASN A 131 -0.42 -27.50 -0.61
N GLY A 132 -1.27 -27.34 -1.63
CA GLY A 132 -2.62 -27.90 -1.62
C GLY A 132 -2.68 -29.43 -1.59
N LYS A 133 -1.61 -30.13 -1.99
CA LYS A 133 -1.57 -31.61 -1.96
C LYS A 133 -1.34 -32.15 -0.54
N GLU A 134 -0.50 -31.47 0.22
CA GLU A 134 -0.13 -31.85 1.58
C GLU A 134 -0.98 -31.16 2.65
N GLY A 135 -1.76 -30.14 2.26
CA GLY A 135 -2.50 -29.30 3.21
C GLY A 135 -1.58 -28.47 4.11
N THR A 136 -0.34 -28.23 3.68
CA THR A 136 0.68 -27.51 4.45
C THR A 136 0.90 -26.10 3.89
N SER A 137 1.41 -25.22 4.73
CA SER A 137 1.78 -23.85 4.34
C SER A 137 3.14 -23.47 4.91
N SER A 138 3.86 -22.61 4.22
CA SER A 138 5.09 -21.98 4.68
C SER A 138 4.98 -20.46 4.49
N PRO A 139 5.03 -19.64 5.57
CA PRO A 139 5.12 -20.03 6.98
C PRO A 139 3.95 -20.90 7.47
N LYS A 140 4.17 -21.66 8.55
CA LYS A 140 3.15 -22.58 9.08
C LYS A 140 1.88 -21.80 9.42
N TYR A 141 0.74 -22.32 8.97
CA TYR A 141 -0.60 -21.76 9.13
C TYR A 141 -0.88 -20.44 8.39
N CYS A 142 0.05 -19.96 7.54
CA CYS A 142 -0.27 -18.84 6.66
C CYS A 142 -1.37 -19.24 5.66
N THR A 143 -2.23 -18.28 5.31
CA THR A 143 -3.35 -18.53 4.39
C THR A 143 -3.27 -17.75 3.10
N HIS A 144 -2.53 -16.65 3.08
CA HIS A 144 -2.29 -15.88 1.86
C HIS A 144 -1.16 -14.87 2.06
N THR A 145 -0.69 -14.32 0.94
CA THR A 145 0.26 -13.21 0.92
C THR A 145 -0.52 -11.90 0.85
N ILE A 146 -0.25 -11.00 1.78
CA ILE A 146 -0.72 -9.61 1.77
C ILE A 146 0.44 -8.68 1.39
N ARG A 147 0.13 -7.39 1.28
CA ARG A 147 1.11 -6.31 1.07
C ARG A 147 1.16 -5.44 2.31
N TYR A 148 2.26 -4.70 2.43
CA TYR A 148 2.41 -3.67 3.44
C TYR A 148 2.98 -2.41 2.83
N VAL A 149 2.77 -1.28 3.48
CA VAL A 149 3.47 -0.03 3.18
C VAL A 149 3.85 0.70 4.46
N GLU A 150 5.04 1.26 4.45
CA GLU A 150 5.64 2.04 5.52
C GLU A 150 5.96 3.42 4.97
N THR A 151 5.57 4.45 5.71
CA THR A 151 5.81 5.85 5.38
C THR A 151 6.94 6.38 6.25
N PHE A 152 7.76 7.23 5.67
CA PHE A 152 8.91 7.83 6.33
C PHE A 152 8.86 9.35 6.13
N GLN A 153 9.22 10.07 7.19
CA GLN A 153 9.42 11.50 7.20
C GLN A 153 10.84 11.76 7.70
N ASN A 154 11.66 12.41 6.87
CA ASN A 154 13.08 12.68 7.15
C ASN A 154 13.86 11.40 7.49
N GLY A 155 13.59 10.32 6.75
CA GLY A 155 14.21 9.00 6.94
C GLY A 155 13.72 8.21 8.16
N GLN A 156 12.92 8.79 9.05
CA GLN A 156 12.32 8.09 10.19
C GLN A 156 10.92 7.59 9.85
N GLN A 157 10.57 6.39 10.29
CA GLN A 157 9.22 5.87 10.10
C GLN A 157 8.18 6.81 10.75
N TYR A 158 7.21 7.23 9.94
CA TYR A 158 6.11 8.10 10.30
C TYR A 158 4.83 7.26 10.32
N GLY A 159 4.25 7.08 11.50
CA GLY A 159 3.04 6.27 11.73
C GLY A 159 3.25 4.76 11.66
N GLU A 160 2.14 4.04 11.63
CA GLU A 160 2.12 2.57 11.66
C GLU A 160 2.30 1.95 10.28
N THR A 161 2.84 0.73 10.24
CA THR A 161 2.88 -0.07 9.01
C THR A 161 1.46 -0.45 8.60
N TYR A 162 1.06 -0.10 7.38
CA TYR A 162 -0.29 -0.37 6.89
C TYR A 162 -0.31 -1.65 6.04
N TYR A 163 -1.06 -2.66 6.49
CA TYR A 163 -1.18 -3.97 5.83
C TYR A 163 -2.49 -4.11 5.06
N PHE A 164 -2.42 -4.66 3.83
CA PHE A 164 -3.57 -4.74 2.94
C PHE A 164 -3.49 -5.87 1.90
N ASP A 165 -4.65 -6.35 1.44
CA ASP A 165 -4.75 -7.30 0.31
C ASP A 165 -4.81 -6.63 -1.07
N HIS A 166 -4.95 -7.42 -2.14
CA HIS A 166 -5.06 -6.92 -3.51
C HIS A 166 -6.33 -6.08 -3.78
N ALA A 167 -7.31 -6.09 -2.88
CA ALA A 167 -8.51 -5.27 -2.97
C ALA A 167 -8.39 -3.98 -2.11
N GLY A 168 -7.28 -3.83 -1.38
CA GLY A 168 -7.01 -2.75 -0.46
C GLY A 168 -7.79 -2.87 0.86
N ASN A 169 -8.21 -4.08 1.25
CA ASN A 169 -8.79 -4.32 2.57
C ASN A 169 -7.67 -4.43 3.60
N THR A 170 -7.89 -3.85 4.77
CA THR A 170 -6.88 -3.72 5.84
C THR A 170 -6.75 -5.01 6.66
N TYR A 171 -5.53 -5.30 7.10
CA TYR A 171 -5.22 -6.40 8.02
C TYR A 171 -4.54 -5.84 9.27
N PHE A 172 -4.82 -6.44 10.42
CA PHE A 172 -4.24 -6.06 11.69
C PHE A 172 -3.52 -7.26 12.30
N GLU A 173 -2.34 -7.00 12.85
CA GLU A 173 -1.65 -7.95 13.72
C GLU A 173 -2.31 -7.96 15.10
N GLY A 174 -2.38 -9.12 15.76
CA GLY A 174 -2.99 -9.21 17.08
C GLY A 174 -4.53 -9.32 17.09
N ALA A 175 -5.18 -9.32 15.93
CA ALA A 175 -6.63 -9.47 15.84
C ALA A 175 -7.06 -10.88 16.31
N LEU A 176 -8.22 -10.99 16.94
CA LEU A 176 -8.79 -12.28 17.37
C LEU A 176 -9.97 -12.74 16.50
N LYS A 177 -10.44 -11.86 15.61
CA LYS A 177 -11.56 -12.07 14.68
C LYS A 177 -11.32 -11.28 13.40
#